data_AF-A0A1B6HAV0-F1
#
_entry.id   AF-A0A1B6HAV0-F1
#
_cell.length_a   1.000
_cell.length_b   1.000
_cell.length_c   1.000
_cell.angle_alpha   90.00
_cell.angle_beta   90.00
_cell.angle_gamma   90.00
#
_symmetry.space_group_name_H-M   'P 1'
#
loop_
_entity.id
_entity.type
_entity.pdbx_description
1 polymer ?
#
loop_
_entity_poly.entity_id
_entity_poly.type
_entity_poly.pdbx_seq_one_letter_code
_entity_poly.pdbx_strand_id
1 'polypeptide(L)'
;EVIGRNRQGWEDEQNKLTFKEVYHLEAKPNLTLLQQFHMGIAKRQMYSEDDPLVNLLLQDMATRPIVHVTQKEGGTQIKLVIDYNNTEQALFKPMRFPRDQQTLPNHFYFTDYERHTAEIAAFHLDRLLGFRRAMPVTGRTLNMTTEIYEIADGELLKTFFISPSNNMCFHGRCSYYCDTSHAVCGSPDTLEGSFAAFLPPKEVAPRKIWRHPWRRSYHKRRKAQWEQESDYC
;
A
#
# COMPACT_ATOMS: atom_id res chain seq x y z
N GLU A 1 -19.41 -35.04 1.98
CA GLU A 1 -20.45 -34.26 2.70
C GLU A 1 -19.86 -33.74 4.01
N VAL A 2 -19.79 -32.43 4.21
CA VAL A 2 -19.62 -31.84 5.56
C VAL A 2 -20.90 -31.07 5.85
N ILE A 3 -21.95 -31.83 6.14
CA ILE A 3 -23.23 -31.31 6.61
C ILE A 3 -23.04 -31.09 8.11
N GLY A 4 -23.04 -29.83 8.57
CA GLY A 4 -23.17 -29.52 10.00
C GLY A 4 -22.24 -28.46 10.60
N ARG A 5 -21.25 -27.94 9.88
CA ARG A 5 -20.49 -26.78 10.38
C ARG A 5 -21.15 -25.49 9.90
N ASN A 6 -21.62 -24.66 10.84
CA ASN A 6 -21.89 -23.25 10.57
C ASN A 6 -20.63 -22.66 9.88
N ARG A 7 -20.82 -21.98 8.75
CA ARG A 7 -19.75 -21.30 7.99
C ARG A 7 -18.83 -20.49 8.91
N GLN A 8 -19.40 -19.84 9.92
CA GLN A 8 -18.66 -19.10 10.93
C GLN A 8 -17.68 -19.99 11.70
N GLY A 9 -18.17 -21.11 12.27
CA GLY A 9 -17.33 -22.02 13.05
C GLY A 9 -16.21 -22.69 12.23
N TRP A 10 -16.41 -22.90 10.93
CA TRP A 10 -15.33 -23.36 10.06
C TRP A 10 -14.32 -22.26 9.73
N GLU A 11 -14.77 -21.03 9.48
CA GLU A 11 -13.86 -19.88 9.28
C GLU A 11 -13.03 -19.60 10.54
N ASP A 12 -13.65 -19.67 11.73
CA ASP A 12 -12.98 -19.52 13.02
C ASP A 12 -11.90 -20.59 13.21
N GLU A 13 -12.17 -21.86 12.85
CA GLU A 13 -11.16 -22.92 12.89
C GLU A 13 -9.98 -22.66 11.93
N GLN A 14 -10.24 -22.17 10.72
CA GLN A 14 -9.17 -21.84 9.77
C GLN A 14 -8.33 -20.64 10.25
N ASN A 15 -8.93 -19.75 11.03
CA ASN A 15 -8.27 -18.57 11.58
C ASN A 15 -7.49 -18.83 12.86
N LYS A 16 -7.64 -20.01 13.48
CA LYS A 16 -6.77 -20.42 14.60
C LYS A 16 -5.32 -20.50 14.14
N LEU A 17 -5.07 -21.11 12.97
CA LEU A 17 -3.73 -21.26 12.38
C LEU A 17 -3.18 -19.92 11.85
N THR A 18 -2.49 -19.21 12.73
CA THR A 18 -1.75 -17.98 12.41
C THR A 18 -0.36 -18.27 11.84
N PHE A 19 0.28 -17.24 11.28
CA PHE A 19 1.65 -17.29 10.79
C PHE A 19 2.61 -17.77 11.87
N LYS A 20 2.43 -17.29 13.10
CA LYS A 20 3.18 -17.75 14.27
C LYS A 20 3.04 -19.26 14.50
N GLU A 21 1.82 -19.79 14.42
CA GLU A 21 1.54 -21.20 14.68
C GLU A 21 2.07 -22.11 13.56
N VAL A 22 1.89 -21.70 12.30
CA VAL A 22 2.31 -22.48 11.13
C VAL A 22 3.83 -22.60 11.05
N TYR A 23 4.56 -21.53 11.39
CA TYR A 23 6.02 -21.50 11.32
C TYR A 23 6.71 -21.73 12.67
N HIS A 24 5.96 -22.12 13.71
CA HIS A 24 6.47 -22.36 15.06
C HIS A 24 7.37 -21.22 15.57
N LEU A 25 6.96 -19.97 15.32
CA LEU A 25 7.76 -18.81 15.69
C LEU A 25 7.65 -18.52 17.19
N GLU A 26 8.80 -18.39 17.85
CA GLU A 26 8.86 -17.93 19.23
C GLU A 26 8.58 -16.41 19.30
N ALA A 27 7.72 -16.02 20.23
CA ALA A 27 7.48 -14.61 20.50
C ALA A 27 8.71 -14.02 21.19
N LYS A 28 9.50 -13.24 20.45
CA LYS A 28 10.62 -12.49 21.02
C LYS A 28 10.07 -11.31 21.84
N PRO A 29 10.72 -10.91 22.94
CA PRO A 29 10.21 -9.85 23.81
C PRO A 29 10.19 -8.46 23.16
N ASN A 30 10.94 -8.24 22.08
CA ASN A 30 11.15 -6.92 21.47
C ASN A 30 10.59 -6.79 20.05
N LEU A 31 9.45 -7.43 19.77
CA LEU A 31 8.82 -7.34 18.45
C LEU A 31 8.18 -5.96 18.25
N THR A 32 8.39 -5.38 17.06
CA THR A 32 7.70 -4.16 16.63
C THR A 32 6.20 -4.44 16.46
N LEU A 33 5.37 -3.39 16.41
CA LEU A 33 3.93 -3.54 16.15
C LEU A 33 3.65 -4.24 14.80
N LEU A 34 4.45 -3.94 13.78
CA LEU A 34 4.30 -4.57 12.46
C LEU A 34 4.68 -6.07 12.51
N GLN A 35 5.73 -6.43 13.23
CA GLN A 35 6.10 -7.84 13.44
C GLN A 35 5.04 -8.61 14.24
N GLN A 36 4.45 -7.98 15.27
CA GLN A 36 3.34 -8.56 16.02
C GLN A 36 2.11 -8.78 15.11
N PHE A 37 1.79 -7.79 14.27
CA PHE A 37 0.74 -7.92 13.25
C PHE A 37 1.04 -9.07 12.27
N HIS A 38 2.28 -9.19 11.77
CA HIS A 38 2.68 -10.27 10.87
C HIS A 38 2.48 -11.65 11.50
N MET A 39 2.79 -11.81 12.79
CA MET A 39 2.58 -13.06 13.52
C MET A 39 1.10 -13.45 13.59
N GLY A 40 0.19 -12.47 13.64
CA GLY A 40 -1.26 -12.67 13.70
C GLY A 40 -1.94 -12.95 12.36
N ILE A 41 -1.23 -12.81 11.23
CA ILE A 41 -1.79 -13.12 9.90
C ILE A 41 -2.25 -14.58 9.88
N ALA A 42 -3.52 -14.82 9.53
CA ALA A 42 -4.12 -16.14 9.53
C ALA A 42 -4.48 -16.60 8.12
N LYS A 43 -4.94 -17.84 7.99
CA LYS A 43 -5.23 -18.45 6.69
C LYS A 43 -6.29 -17.71 5.86
N ARG A 44 -7.27 -17.05 6.48
CA ARG A 44 -8.39 -16.37 5.78
C ARG A 44 -8.47 -14.87 5.99
N GLN A 45 -7.63 -14.31 6.85
CA GLN A 45 -7.65 -12.89 7.19
C GLN A 45 -6.25 -12.41 7.58
N MET A 46 -5.99 -11.12 7.32
CA MET A 46 -4.74 -10.46 7.70
C MET A 46 -4.71 -10.08 9.18
N TYR A 47 -5.89 -9.86 9.79
CA TYR A 47 -6.08 -9.51 11.20
C TYR A 47 -7.51 -9.90 11.65
N SER A 48 -7.74 -10.04 12.95
CA SER A 48 -9.08 -10.31 13.51
C SER A 48 -9.92 -9.04 13.65
N GLU A 49 -11.23 -9.18 13.81
CA GLU A 49 -12.17 -8.04 13.87
C GLU A 49 -11.83 -7.02 14.98
N ASP A 50 -11.58 -7.53 16.18
CA ASP A 50 -11.28 -6.72 17.37
C ASP A 50 -9.78 -6.59 17.64
N ASP A 51 -8.92 -6.79 16.64
CA ASP A 51 -7.47 -6.74 16.83
C ASP A 51 -7.00 -5.31 17.20
N PRO A 52 -6.58 -5.06 18.45
CA PRO A 52 -6.14 -3.72 18.86
C PRO A 52 -4.84 -3.30 18.16
N LEU A 53 -4.02 -4.26 17.70
CA LEU A 53 -2.75 -3.97 17.05
C LEU A 53 -2.93 -3.15 15.79
N VAL A 54 -4.06 -3.28 15.10
CA VAL A 54 -4.21 -2.56 13.84
C VAL A 54 -4.31 -1.06 14.07
N ASN A 55 -5.07 -0.62 15.08
CA ASN A 55 -5.18 0.81 15.38
C ASN A 55 -3.85 1.35 15.92
N LEU A 56 -3.14 0.57 16.74
CA LEU A 56 -1.80 0.92 17.20
C LEU A 56 -0.81 1.06 16.04
N LEU A 57 -0.82 0.14 15.07
CA LEU A 57 0.04 0.18 13.89
C LEU A 57 -0.28 1.36 12.97
N LEU A 58 -1.57 1.69 12.78
CA LEU A 58 -1.98 2.87 12.01
C LEU A 58 -1.48 4.16 12.65
N GLN A 59 -1.58 4.28 13.98
CA GLN A 59 -1.06 5.43 14.72
C GLN A 59 0.47 5.49 14.64
N ASP A 60 1.15 4.36 14.83
CA ASP A 60 2.61 4.27 14.77
C ASP A 60 3.14 4.74 13.41
N MET A 61 2.59 4.26 12.30
CA MET A 61 2.99 4.71 10.96
C MET A 61 2.73 6.22 10.73
N ALA A 62 1.65 6.74 11.32
CA ALA A 62 1.27 8.14 11.17
C ALA A 62 2.19 9.11 11.94
N THR A 63 2.87 8.66 13.00
CA THR A 63 3.63 9.55 13.90
C THR A 63 5.11 9.20 14.06
N ARG A 64 5.52 7.96 13.77
CA ARG A 64 6.90 7.51 14.01
C ARG A 64 7.91 8.32 13.19
N PRO A 65 9.06 8.69 13.76
CA PRO A 65 10.13 9.37 13.01
C PRO A 65 10.61 8.56 11.82
N ILE A 66 10.69 9.21 10.67
CA ILE A 66 11.26 8.67 9.44
C ILE A 66 12.76 8.93 9.49
N VAL A 67 13.58 7.92 9.21
CA VAL A 67 15.04 8.04 9.25
C VAL A 67 15.67 8.01 7.88
N HIS A 68 14.97 7.46 6.89
CA HIS A 68 15.47 7.36 5.52
C HIS A 68 14.33 7.15 4.53
N VAL A 69 14.49 7.69 3.31
CA VAL A 69 13.51 7.56 2.24
C VAL A 69 14.18 7.16 0.93
N THR A 70 13.72 6.06 0.34
CA THR A 70 14.16 5.64 -1.00
C THR A 70 12.99 5.54 -1.94
N GLN A 71 13.28 5.48 -3.24
CA GLN A 71 12.25 5.16 -4.21
C GLN A 71 12.14 3.65 -4.41
N LYS A 72 10.92 3.13 -4.41
CA LYS A 72 10.69 1.72 -4.71
C LYS A 72 11.03 1.41 -6.18
N GLU A 73 11.92 0.44 -6.39
CA GLU A 73 12.26 -0.06 -7.72
C GLU A 73 11.14 -0.90 -8.36
N GLY A 74 11.14 -0.95 -9.70
CA GLY A 74 10.27 -1.82 -10.50
C GLY A 74 8.78 -1.46 -10.48
N GLY A 75 8.43 -0.22 -10.08
CA GLY A 75 7.06 0.29 -10.10
C GLY A 75 6.67 0.93 -11.43
N THR A 76 5.36 1.01 -11.70
CA THR A 76 4.82 1.77 -12.84
C THR A 76 4.74 3.26 -12.55
N GLN A 77 4.19 3.64 -11.40
CA GLN A 77 4.09 5.02 -10.92
C GLN A 77 4.96 5.25 -9.67
N ILE A 78 5.13 6.52 -9.27
CA ILE A 78 5.95 6.92 -8.12
C ILE A 78 5.47 6.29 -6.81
N LYS A 79 6.39 5.64 -6.09
CA LYS A 79 6.17 5.07 -4.74
C LYS A 79 7.48 5.18 -3.99
N LEU A 80 7.43 5.63 -2.74
CA LEU A 80 8.59 5.71 -1.88
C LEU A 80 8.54 4.59 -0.83
N VAL A 81 9.70 4.13 -0.41
CA VAL A 81 9.88 3.27 0.76
C VAL A 81 10.35 4.17 1.88
N ILE A 82 9.61 4.13 2.98
CA ILE A 82 9.87 4.89 4.20
C ILE A 82 10.49 3.94 5.19
N ASP A 83 11.70 4.24 5.63
CA ASP A 83 12.37 3.52 6.70
C ASP A 83 12.17 4.28 8.02
N TYR A 84 11.66 3.58 9.03
CA TYR A 84 11.49 4.13 10.37
C TYR A 84 12.67 3.78 11.29
N ASN A 85 12.78 4.51 12.40
CA ASN A 85 13.85 4.30 13.39
C ASN A 85 13.81 2.94 14.11
N ASN A 86 12.79 2.12 13.90
CA ASN A 86 12.64 0.77 14.44
C ASN A 86 12.88 -0.32 13.39
N THR A 87 13.53 0.01 12.27
CA THR A 87 13.84 -0.88 11.13
C THR A 87 12.63 -1.37 10.32
N GLU A 88 11.42 -0.97 10.70
CA GLU A 88 10.22 -1.25 9.92
C GLU A 88 10.08 -0.31 8.73
N GLN A 89 9.29 -0.74 7.76
CA GLN A 89 9.07 -0.01 6.51
C GLN A 89 7.59 0.24 6.24
N ALA A 90 7.30 1.39 5.62
CA ALA A 90 6.00 1.68 5.02
C ALA A 90 6.15 2.05 3.54
N LEU A 91 5.16 1.67 2.74
CA LEU A 91 5.07 2.08 1.34
C LEU A 91 4.29 3.39 1.27
N PHE A 92 4.97 4.44 0.83
CA PHE A 92 4.38 5.77 0.69
C PHE A 92 3.93 6.04 -0.75
N LYS A 93 2.70 6.53 -0.90
CA LYS A 93 2.21 7.11 -2.15
C LYS A 93 1.83 8.58 -1.92
N PRO A 94 2.45 9.52 -2.66
CA PRO A 94 2.16 10.93 -2.49
C PRO A 94 0.80 11.32 -3.06
N MET A 95 0.18 12.34 -2.46
CA MET A 95 -0.95 13.06 -3.04
C MET A 95 -0.51 13.73 -4.34
N ARG A 96 -1.34 13.58 -5.38
CA ARG A 96 -1.15 14.24 -6.68
C ARG A 96 -2.25 15.24 -7.02
N PHE A 97 -3.49 14.91 -6.67
CA PHE A 97 -4.66 15.67 -7.06
C PHE A 97 -5.56 15.98 -5.87
N PRO A 98 -6.31 17.10 -5.92
CA PRO A 98 -7.43 17.37 -5.03
C PRO A 98 -8.45 16.22 -5.00
N ARG A 99 -9.22 16.15 -3.90
CA ARG A 99 -10.17 15.04 -3.65
C ARG A 99 -11.31 14.97 -4.66
N ASP A 100 -11.73 16.12 -5.16
CA ASP A 100 -12.84 16.32 -6.09
C ASP A 100 -12.45 16.03 -7.55
N GLN A 101 -11.15 16.03 -7.87
CA GLN A 101 -10.69 15.78 -9.22
C GLN A 101 -11.04 14.35 -9.67
N GLN A 102 -11.85 14.24 -10.72
CA GLN A 102 -12.23 12.96 -11.31
C GLN A 102 -11.26 12.53 -12.41
N THR A 103 -11.18 11.21 -12.64
CA THR A 103 -10.48 10.66 -13.80
C THR A 103 -11.22 11.07 -15.07
N LEU A 104 -10.49 11.57 -16.08
CA LEU A 104 -11.11 12.05 -17.31
C LEU A 104 -11.81 10.88 -18.05
N PRO A 105 -13.00 11.09 -18.65
CA PRO A 105 -13.73 10.03 -19.34
C PRO A 105 -12.95 9.32 -20.46
N ASN A 106 -11.99 10.04 -21.06
CA ASN A 106 -11.16 9.52 -22.15
C ASN A 106 -9.93 8.73 -21.65
N HIS A 107 -9.68 8.66 -20.34
CA HIS A 107 -8.58 7.88 -19.79
C HIS A 107 -8.95 6.40 -19.71
N PHE A 108 -8.06 5.55 -20.22
CA PHE A 108 -8.17 4.11 -19.99
C PHE A 108 -7.71 3.78 -18.56
N TYR A 109 -8.17 2.65 -18.02
CA TYR A 109 -7.79 2.16 -16.69
C TYR A 109 -6.27 1.97 -16.49
N PHE A 110 -5.50 1.77 -17.57
CA PHE A 110 -4.03 1.61 -17.51
C PHE A 110 -3.26 2.93 -17.68
N THR A 111 -3.96 4.05 -17.84
CA THR A 111 -3.38 5.40 -17.87
C THR A 111 -3.84 6.25 -16.69
N ASP A 112 -4.63 5.67 -15.77
CA ASP A 112 -5.12 6.40 -14.61
C ASP A 112 -4.00 6.63 -13.59
N TYR A 113 -4.05 7.77 -12.90
CA TYR A 113 -3.12 8.08 -11.84
C TYR A 113 -3.52 7.37 -10.56
N GLU A 114 -2.55 6.78 -9.87
CA GLU A 114 -2.81 6.26 -8.54
C GLU A 114 -3.16 7.41 -7.57
N ARG A 115 -4.14 7.15 -6.69
CA ARG A 115 -4.60 8.11 -5.68
C ARG A 115 -4.32 7.53 -4.31
N HIS A 116 -3.52 8.23 -3.51
CA HIS A 116 -3.17 7.80 -2.16
C HIS A 116 -4.39 7.61 -1.26
N THR A 117 -5.41 8.47 -1.40
CA THR A 117 -6.68 8.33 -0.66
C THR A 117 -7.45 7.06 -0.98
N ALA A 118 -7.31 6.52 -2.19
CA ALA A 118 -7.95 5.27 -2.56
C ALA A 118 -7.35 4.09 -1.79
N GLU A 119 -6.05 4.11 -1.49
CA GLU A 119 -5.40 3.08 -0.65
C GLU A 119 -5.96 3.10 0.78
N ILE A 120 -6.08 4.29 1.37
CA ILE A 120 -6.63 4.47 2.71
C ILE A 120 -8.09 4.02 2.74
N ALA A 121 -8.91 4.52 1.81
CA ALA A 121 -10.33 4.19 1.74
C ALA A 121 -10.58 2.70 1.49
N ALA A 122 -9.79 2.06 0.62
CA ALA A 122 -9.93 0.63 0.33
C ALA A 122 -9.65 -0.23 1.55
N PHE A 123 -8.63 0.09 2.36
CA PHE A 123 -8.36 -0.60 3.61
C PHE A 123 -9.52 -0.47 4.61
N HIS A 124 -10.04 0.74 4.81
CA HIS A 124 -11.17 0.95 5.73
C HIS A 124 -12.46 0.29 5.22
N LEU A 125 -12.72 0.31 3.91
CA LEU A 125 -13.87 -0.37 3.33
C LEU A 125 -13.75 -1.90 3.44
N ASP A 126 -12.57 -2.47 3.19
CA ASP A 126 -12.29 -3.90 3.39
C ASP A 126 -12.57 -4.34 4.85
N ARG A 127 -12.22 -3.49 5.82
CA ARG A 127 -12.58 -3.70 7.22
C ARG A 127 -14.08 -3.65 7.47
N LEU A 128 -14.76 -2.62 6.99
CA LEU A 128 -16.21 -2.41 7.20
C LEU A 128 -17.06 -3.54 6.59
N LEU A 129 -16.60 -4.12 5.48
CA LEU A 129 -17.25 -5.25 4.82
C LEU A 129 -16.91 -6.61 5.47
N GLY A 130 -16.14 -6.61 6.56
CA GLY A 130 -15.75 -7.83 7.28
C GLY A 130 -14.76 -8.71 6.51
N PHE A 131 -14.11 -8.20 5.46
CA PHE A 131 -13.17 -8.97 4.65
C PHE A 131 -11.85 -9.16 5.37
N ARG A 132 -11.27 -8.09 5.92
CA ARG A 132 -9.99 -8.09 6.66
C ARG A 132 -8.85 -8.75 5.87
N ARG A 133 -8.76 -8.45 4.56
CA ARG A 133 -7.74 -8.97 3.63
C ARG A 133 -6.78 -7.88 3.13
N ALA A 134 -7.06 -6.61 3.41
CA ALA A 134 -6.16 -5.51 3.12
C ALA A 134 -5.09 -5.35 4.21
N MET A 135 -3.89 -4.92 3.83
CA MET A 135 -2.90 -4.44 4.80
C MET A 135 -3.34 -3.11 5.41
N PRO A 136 -2.94 -2.79 6.65
CA PRO A 136 -3.21 -1.48 7.25
C PRO A 136 -2.63 -0.33 6.44
N VAL A 137 -3.45 0.69 6.18
CA VAL A 137 -3.06 1.91 5.48
C VAL A 137 -3.56 3.13 6.25
N THR A 138 -2.66 4.09 6.52
CA THR A 138 -2.99 5.36 7.16
C THR A 138 -2.60 6.55 6.28
N GLY A 139 -3.16 7.74 6.56
CA GLY A 139 -2.73 8.99 5.94
C GLY A 139 -1.76 9.74 6.85
N ARG A 140 -0.79 10.45 6.27
CA ARG A 140 0.10 11.37 6.99
C ARG A 140 0.56 12.50 6.07
N THR A 141 0.67 13.69 6.65
CA THR A 141 1.26 14.86 6.00
C THR A 141 2.71 14.98 6.43
N LEU A 142 3.60 15.14 5.46
CA LEU A 142 5.03 15.28 5.66
C LEU A 142 5.48 16.70 5.38
N ASN A 143 6.51 17.15 6.11
CA ASN A 143 7.40 18.20 5.63
C ASN A 143 8.38 17.60 4.62
N MET A 144 8.27 17.99 3.36
CA MET A 144 9.09 17.46 2.27
C MET A 144 10.58 17.75 2.46
N THR A 145 10.93 18.89 3.06
CA THR A 145 12.32 19.28 3.30
C THR A 145 12.96 18.32 4.30
N THR A 146 12.37 18.20 5.50
CA THR A 146 13.01 17.48 6.62
C THR A 146 12.68 15.98 6.65
N GLU A 147 11.52 15.57 6.16
CA GLU A 147 11.04 14.18 6.22
C GLU A 147 11.15 13.43 4.89
N ILE A 148 11.67 14.08 3.83
CA ILE A 148 11.96 13.40 2.56
C ILE A 148 13.32 13.84 2.00
N TYR A 149 13.49 15.11 1.64
CA TYR A 149 14.64 15.60 0.88
C TYR A 149 15.96 15.40 1.63
N GLU A 150 16.05 15.84 2.88
CA GLU A 150 17.28 15.76 3.69
C GLU A 150 17.70 14.32 4.02
N ILE A 151 16.76 13.37 3.97
CA ILE A 151 16.94 11.97 4.33
C ILE A 151 16.74 11.01 3.15
N ALA A 152 16.69 11.55 1.93
CA ALA A 152 16.67 10.79 0.70
C ALA A 152 18.07 10.65 0.12
N ASP A 153 18.31 9.57 -0.62
CA ASP A 153 19.59 9.32 -1.27
C ASP A 153 19.44 8.90 -2.74
N GLY A 154 20.58 8.57 -3.35
CA GLY A 154 20.65 7.95 -4.66
C GLY A 154 20.00 8.76 -5.78
N GLU A 155 19.20 8.07 -6.60
CA GLU A 155 18.55 8.69 -7.76
C GLU A 155 17.32 9.52 -7.40
N LEU A 156 16.67 9.26 -6.26
CA LEU A 156 15.50 10.04 -5.82
C LEU A 156 15.90 11.48 -5.53
N LEU A 157 16.98 11.67 -4.74
CA LEU A 157 17.49 12.98 -4.34
C LEU A 157 17.79 13.89 -5.55
N LYS A 158 18.32 13.32 -6.63
CA LYS A 158 18.65 14.04 -7.87
C LYS A 158 17.43 14.56 -8.64
N THR A 159 16.22 14.13 -8.29
CA THR A 159 14.98 14.54 -8.97
C THR A 159 14.26 15.70 -8.29
N PHE A 160 14.79 16.19 -7.17
CA PHE A 160 14.21 17.34 -6.47
C PHE A 160 14.53 18.65 -7.18
N PHE A 161 13.57 19.57 -7.18
CA PHE A 161 13.72 20.92 -7.71
C PHE A 161 12.70 21.87 -7.09
N ILE A 162 12.92 23.17 -7.28
CA ILE A 162 11.97 24.22 -6.91
C ILE A 162 11.20 24.64 -8.17
N SER A 163 9.87 24.59 -8.10
CA SER A 163 9.00 25.03 -9.19
C SER A 163 9.01 26.56 -9.36
N PRO A 164 8.55 27.11 -10.50
CA PRO A 164 8.40 28.56 -10.68
C PRO A 164 7.50 29.25 -9.65
N SER A 165 6.60 28.49 -9.00
CA SER A 165 5.72 28.97 -7.91
C SER A 165 6.37 28.85 -6.53
N ASN A 166 7.68 28.59 -6.47
CA ASN A 166 8.46 28.43 -5.24
C ASN A 166 8.03 27.26 -4.33
N ASN A 167 7.42 26.22 -4.91
CA ASN A 167 7.11 24.97 -4.21
C ASN A 167 8.23 23.93 -4.41
N MET A 168 8.52 23.15 -3.38
CA MET A 168 9.42 22.00 -3.47
C MET A 168 8.72 20.85 -4.22
N CYS A 169 9.42 20.27 -5.18
CA CYS A 169 8.90 19.20 -6.04
C CYS A 169 9.92 18.08 -6.22
N PHE A 170 9.45 16.88 -6.53
CA PHE A 170 10.25 15.78 -7.04
C PHE A 170 9.45 14.94 -8.05
N HIS A 171 10.13 14.28 -8.98
CA HIS A 171 9.45 13.40 -9.95
C HIS A 171 9.85 11.93 -9.85
N GLY A 172 11.00 11.61 -9.24
CA GLY A 172 11.51 10.24 -9.16
C GLY A 172 11.76 9.59 -10.53
N ARG A 173 11.79 8.26 -10.58
CA ARG A 173 12.12 7.44 -11.76
C ARG A 173 11.23 6.21 -11.87
N CYS A 174 10.19 6.30 -12.65
CA CYS A 174 9.27 5.19 -12.91
C CYS A 174 8.81 5.22 -14.38
N SER A 175 8.12 4.18 -14.82
CA SER A 175 7.74 4.06 -16.24
C SER A 175 6.57 4.95 -16.67
N TYR A 176 5.76 5.44 -15.72
CA TYR A 176 4.61 6.32 -15.97
C TYR A 176 4.68 7.57 -15.09
N TYR A 177 4.66 8.74 -15.73
CA TYR A 177 4.45 10.03 -15.06
C TYR A 177 5.52 10.37 -13.98
N CYS A 178 6.76 9.95 -14.20
CA CYS A 178 7.94 10.32 -13.41
C CYS A 178 8.88 11.21 -14.24
N ASP A 179 8.39 12.39 -14.60
CA ASP A 179 9.10 13.43 -15.34
C ASP A 179 8.73 14.82 -14.75
N THR A 180 9.39 15.87 -15.23
CA THR A 180 9.18 17.23 -14.70
C THR A 180 7.75 17.74 -14.88
N SER A 181 7.04 17.36 -15.95
CA SER A 181 5.66 17.84 -16.18
C SER A 181 4.62 17.13 -15.32
N HIS A 182 4.97 15.99 -14.72
CA HIS A 182 4.13 15.24 -13.80
C HIS A 182 4.75 15.12 -12.40
N ALA A 183 5.61 16.06 -12.02
CA ALA A 183 6.23 16.09 -10.70
C ALA A 183 5.19 16.18 -9.57
N VAL A 184 5.54 15.61 -8.42
CA VAL A 184 4.80 15.77 -7.17
C VAL A 184 5.36 17.01 -6.48
N CYS A 185 4.49 17.95 -6.13
CA CYS A 185 4.87 19.21 -5.49
C CYS A 185 4.10 19.40 -4.18
N GLY A 186 4.76 20.02 -3.21
CA GLY A 186 4.13 20.46 -1.96
C GLY A 186 3.47 21.83 -2.07
N SER A 187 3.00 22.34 -0.93
CA SER A 187 2.51 23.72 -0.79
C SER A 187 2.94 24.35 0.54
N PRO A 188 4.03 25.14 0.57
CA PRO A 188 5.12 25.11 -0.41
C PRO A 188 5.96 23.82 -0.32
N ASP A 189 6.07 23.23 0.87
CA ASP A 189 6.87 22.03 1.17
C ASP A 189 6.09 21.00 2.01
N THR A 190 4.77 21.13 2.13
CA THR A 190 3.93 20.13 2.78
C THR A 190 3.36 19.14 1.75
N LEU A 191 3.40 17.85 2.06
CA LEU A 191 2.91 16.80 1.16
C LEU A 191 2.17 15.71 1.94
N GLU A 192 0.88 15.57 1.67
CA GLU A 192 0.09 14.46 2.16
C GLU A 192 0.37 13.18 1.36
N GLY A 193 0.27 12.01 1.99
CA GLY A 193 0.28 10.74 1.30
C GLY A 193 -0.23 9.58 2.14
N SER A 194 -0.38 8.42 1.50
CA SER A 194 -0.79 7.18 2.15
C SER A 194 0.42 6.35 2.56
N PHE A 195 0.38 5.78 3.74
CA PHE A 195 1.39 4.89 4.31
C PHE A 195 0.77 3.51 4.47
N ALA A 196 1.18 2.58 3.63
CA ALA A 196 0.76 1.19 3.72
C ALA A 196 1.83 0.36 4.43
N ALA A 197 1.43 -0.40 5.44
CA ALA A 197 2.32 -1.32 6.14
C ALA A 197 2.90 -2.36 5.16
N PHE A 198 4.19 -2.67 5.29
CA PHE A 198 4.81 -3.69 4.46
C PHE A 198 4.30 -5.09 4.81
N LEU A 199 4.11 -5.91 3.76
CA LEU A 199 3.93 -7.34 3.94
C LEU A 199 5.21 -7.97 4.50
N PRO A 200 5.13 -9.14 5.16
CA PRO A 200 6.32 -9.85 5.58
C PRO A 200 7.28 -10.08 4.39
N PRO A 201 8.59 -10.12 4.63
CA PRO A 201 9.60 -10.39 3.60
C PRO A 201 9.29 -11.70 2.86
N LYS A 202 9.59 -11.75 1.56
CA LYS A 202 9.25 -12.92 0.71
C LYS A 202 10.01 -14.17 1.12
N GLU A 203 11.18 -13.99 1.73
CA GLU A 203 12.09 -15.01 2.23
C GLU A 203 11.44 -15.78 3.40
N VAL A 204 10.60 -15.08 4.19
CA VAL A 204 9.89 -15.65 5.35
C VAL A 204 8.47 -16.06 4.97
N ALA A 205 7.77 -15.24 4.18
CA ALA A 205 6.41 -15.48 3.70
C ALA A 205 6.36 -15.46 2.17
N PRO A 206 6.64 -16.60 1.50
CA PRO A 206 6.61 -16.66 0.04
C PRO A 206 5.20 -16.38 -0.48
N ARG A 207 5.12 -15.51 -1.49
CA ARG A 207 3.85 -15.06 -2.09
C ARG A 207 3.74 -15.55 -3.52
N LYS A 208 2.57 -16.11 -3.85
CA LYS A 208 2.25 -16.53 -5.22
C LYS A 208 1.51 -15.41 -5.97
N ILE A 209 1.93 -15.18 -7.21
CA ILE A 209 1.29 -14.23 -8.12
C ILE A 209 0.37 -15.02 -9.04
N TRP A 210 -0.92 -14.67 -9.06
CA TRP A 210 -1.93 -15.30 -9.90
C TRP A 210 -2.42 -14.33 -10.96
N ARG A 211 -2.54 -14.80 -12.20
CA ARG A 211 -3.19 -14.04 -13.27
C ARG A 211 -4.71 -14.21 -13.10
N HIS A 212 -5.40 -13.12 -12.79
CA HIS A 212 -6.86 -13.14 -12.61
C HIS A 212 -7.57 -13.52 -13.93
N PRO A 213 -8.59 -14.41 -13.93
CA PRO A 213 -9.29 -14.80 -15.15
C PRO A 213 -9.97 -13.60 -15.83
N TRP A 214 -10.61 -12.72 -15.05
CA TRP A 214 -11.18 -11.46 -15.55
C TRP A 214 -10.14 -10.33 -15.77
N ARG A 215 -8.88 -10.65 -16.05
CA ARG A 215 -7.88 -9.63 -16.42
C ARG A 215 -8.33 -8.92 -17.70
N ARG A 216 -8.26 -7.58 -17.70
CA ARG A 216 -8.56 -6.76 -18.87
C ARG A 216 -7.51 -6.91 -19.98
N SER A 217 -7.79 -6.38 -21.17
CA SER A 217 -6.91 -6.48 -22.33
C SER A 217 -5.65 -5.61 -22.25
N TYR A 218 -5.68 -4.52 -21.49
CA TYR A 218 -4.64 -3.47 -21.46
C TYR A 218 -4.30 -2.96 -22.87
N HIS A 219 -5.33 -2.83 -23.72
CA HIS A 219 -5.16 -2.47 -25.12
C HIS A 219 -6.31 -1.57 -25.59
N LYS A 220 -5.99 -0.52 -26.36
CA LYS A 220 -6.95 0.53 -26.76
C LYS A 220 -8.08 0.05 -27.68
N ARG A 221 -7.85 -1.04 -28.42
CA ARG A 221 -8.78 -1.53 -29.48
C ARG A 221 -9.32 -2.94 -29.24
N ARG A 222 -8.81 -3.67 -28.24
CA ARG A 222 -9.14 -5.09 -28.05
C ARG A 222 -9.97 -5.24 -26.79
N LYS A 223 -11.08 -5.96 -26.88
CA LYS A 223 -11.86 -6.42 -25.72
C LYS A 223 -11.24 -7.70 -25.15
N ALA A 224 -11.44 -7.95 -23.86
CA ALA A 224 -11.16 -9.23 -23.25
C ALA A 224 -12.23 -10.27 -23.64
N GLN A 225 -11.93 -11.56 -23.42
CA GLN A 225 -12.85 -12.65 -23.73
C GLN A 225 -14.14 -12.55 -22.90
N TRP A 226 -13.99 -12.32 -21.59
CA TRP A 226 -15.11 -12.14 -20.65
C TRP A 226 -15.98 -10.91 -20.92
N GLU A 227 -15.52 -9.96 -21.75
CA GLU A 227 -16.32 -8.80 -22.19
C GLU A 227 -17.20 -9.14 -23.40
N GLN A 228 -17.03 -10.32 -24.01
CA GLN A 228 -17.70 -10.74 -25.25
C GLN A 228 -18.54 -12.01 -25.07
N GLU A 229 -18.15 -12.90 -24.16
CA GLU A 229 -18.81 -14.17 -23.90
C GLU A 229 -19.67 -14.08 -22.63
N SER A 230 -20.98 -14.29 -22.75
CA SER A 230 -21.92 -14.25 -21.62
C SER A 230 -21.79 -15.45 -20.68
N ASP A 231 -21.24 -16.56 -21.17
CA ASP A 231 -21.02 -17.84 -20.50
C ASP A 231 -19.55 -18.05 -20.09
N TYR A 232 -18.80 -16.97 -19.91
CA TYR A 232 -17.37 -17.01 -19.61
C TYR A 232 -17.00 -17.68 -18.27
N CYS A 233 -17.88 -17.59 -17.26
CA CYS A 233 -17.62 -18.11 -15.90
C CYS A 233 -17.96 -19.59 -15.80
#